data_AF-A0A5Y4XXU8-F1
#
_entry.id   AF-A0A5Y4XXU8-F1
#
_cell.length_a   1.000
_cell.length_b   1.000
_cell.length_c   1.000
_cell.angle_alpha   90.00
_cell.angle_beta   90.00
_cell.angle_gamma   90.00
#
_symmetry.space_group_name_H-M   'P 1'
#
loop_
_entity.id
_entity.type
_entity.pdbx_description
1 polymer ?
#
loop_
_entity_poly.entity_id
_entity_poly.type
_entity_poly.pdbx_seq_one_letter_code
_entity_poly.pdbx_strand_id
1 'polypeptide(L)'
;MFNKKLHELLQEEFGKRGIEQIEIPFYVKENLSKELRIYQEKALKYYYANSDSIKQRHLMFNMATGSGKTLIMAALILDCYNKGYRNFIFFVNSTSILEKTKANFANKYSSKYLFKENINIDSKNIEINIINNLFESKNE
;
A
#
# COMPACT_ATOMS: atom_id res chain seq x y z
N MET A 1 -24.77 -13.42 4.01
CA MET A 1 -24.10 -12.88 2.79
C MET A 1 -24.08 -11.37 2.94
N PHE A 2 -22.92 -10.72 2.95
CA PHE A 2 -22.88 -9.26 3.00
C PHE A 2 -23.45 -8.72 1.68
N ASN A 3 -24.64 -8.14 1.71
CA ASN A 3 -25.29 -7.54 0.53
C ASN A 3 -24.67 -6.19 0.12
N LYS A 4 -23.68 -5.69 0.87
CA LYS A 4 -23.01 -4.42 0.64
C LYS A 4 -21.50 -4.61 0.53
N LYS A 5 -20.89 -3.85 -0.36
CA LYS A 5 -19.43 -3.75 -0.49
C LYS A 5 -18.87 -2.98 0.70
N LEU A 6 -17.62 -3.25 1.07
CA LEU A 6 -16.96 -2.57 2.20
C LEU A 6 -17.02 -1.04 2.09
N HIS A 7 -16.79 -0.48 0.91
CA HIS A 7 -16.83 0.98 0.73
C HIS A 7 -18.22 1.60 0.99
N GLU A 8 -19.31 0.85 0.78
CA GLU A 8 -20.68 1.31 1.07
C GLU A 8 -20.91 1.34 2.58
N LEU A 9 -20.44 0.31 3.30
CA LEU A 9 -20.53 0.26 4.76
C LEU A 9 -19.75 1.40 5.42
N LEU A 10 -18.53 1.64 4.97
CA LEU A 10 -17.70 2.75 5.46
C LEU A 10 -18.31 4.11 5.12
N GLN A 11 -18.95 4.23 3.97
CA GLN A 11 -19.65 5.44 3.55
C GLN A 11 -20.88 5.72 4.42
N GLU A 12 -21.58 4.69 4.89
CA GLU A 12 -22.69 4.79 5.84
C GLU A 12 -22.21 5.17 7.24
N GLU A 13 -21.07 4.62 7.67
CA GLU A 13 -20.53 4.84 9.01
C GLU A 13 -19.90 6.22 9.18
N PHE A 14 -19.04 6.65 8.25
CA PHE A 14 -18.31 7.91 8.37
C PHE A 14 -18.96 9.07 7.59
N GLY A 15 -19.85 8.77 6.64
CA GLY A 15 -20.33 9.75 5.69
C GLY A 15 -19.23 10.25 4.74
N LYS A 16 -19.62 11.04 3.73
CA LYS A 16 -18.68 11.50 2.68
C LYS A 16 -17.62 12.43 3.27
N ARG A 17 -18.05 13.39 4.10
CA ARG A 17 -17.16 14.35 4.74
C ARG A 17 -16.22 13.68 5.74
N GLY A 18 -16.68 12.68 6.48
CA GLY A 18 -15.84 11.92 7.41
C GLY A 18 -14.72 11.19 6.67
N ILE A 19 -15.04 10.46 5.59
CA ILE A 19 -14.00 9.83 4.76
C ILE A 19 -13.04 10.87 4.16
N GLU A 20 -13.54 12.02 3.69
CA GLU A 20 -12.68 13.06 3.11
C GLU A 20 -11.72 13.71 4.12
N GLN A 21 -12.09 13.75 5.40
CA GLN A 21 -11.27 14.30 6.49
C GLN A 21 -10.19 13.34 7.00
N ILE A 22 -10.27 12.05 6.68
CA ILE A 22 -9.23 11.08 7.05
C ILE A 22 -7.91 11.49 6.41
N GLU A 23 -6.89 11.65 7.24
CA GLU A 23 -5.55 11.98 6.80
C GLU A 23 -4.76 10.70 6.50
N ILE A 24 -3.97 10.76 5.43
CA ILE A 24 -3.00 9.70 5.13
C ILE A 24 -1.73 10.05 5.91
N PRO A 25 -1.19 9.12 6.73
CA PRO A 25 -0.03 9.37 7.55
C PRO A 25 1.16 9.93 6.76
N PHE A 26 1.86 10.88 7.37
CA PHE A 26 3.00 11.57 6.77
C PHE A 26 4.09 10.59 6.31
N TYR A 27 4.42 9.59 7.12
CA TYR A 27 5.42 8.56 6.78
C TYR A 27 5.03 7.73 5.54
N VAL A 28 3.76 7.67 5.15
CA VAL A 28 3.38 7.01 3.90
C VAL A 28 3.69 7.95 2.74
N LYS A 29 3.19 9.19 2.80
CA LYS A 29 3.36 10.17 1.71
C LYS A 29 4.82 10.50 1.45
N GLU A 30 5.60 10.69 2.50
CA GLU A 30 7.01 11.07 2.38
C GLU A 30 7.93 9.97 1.86
N ASN A 31 7.50 8.71 1.87
CA ASN A 31 8.33 7.60 1.43
C ASN A 31 7.96 7.07 0.03
N LEU A 32 6.93 7.64 -0.62
CA LEU A 32 6.57 7.31 -1.99
C LEU A 32 7.42 8.10 -3.00
N SER A 33 7.73 7.49 -4.13
CA SER A 33 8.48 8.16 -5.21
C SER A 33 7.67 9.22 -5.97
N LYS A 34 6.34 9.21 -5.83
CA LYS A 34 5.40 10.06 -6.56
C LYS A 34 4.27 10.46 -5.64
N GLU A 35 3.72 11.64 -5.89
CA GLU A 35 2.49 12.09 -5.24
C GLU A 35 1.31 11.19 -5.61
N LEU A 36 0.40 11.03 -4.65
CA LEU A 36 -0.82 10.27 -4.82
C LEU A 36 -1.84 11.10 -5.61
N ARG A 37 -2.41 10.50 -6.64
CA ARG A 37 -3.57 11.04 -7.36
C ARG A 37 -4.79 11.03 -6.45
N ILE A 38 -5.75 11.92 -6.70
CA ILE A 38 -7.00 12.07 -5.92
C ILE A 38 -7.70 10.73 -5.64
N TYR A 39 -7.82 9.87 -6.65
CA TYR A 39 -8.49 8.58 -6.45
C TYR A 39 -7.65 7.58 -5.64
N GLN A 40 -6.31 7.68 -5.68
CA GLN A 40 -5.40 6.87 -4.86
C GLN A 40 -5.47 7.31 -3.41
N GLU A 41 -5.52 8.62 -3.17
CA GLU A 41 -5.78 9.16 -1.83
C GLU A 41 -7.14 8.69 -1.31
N LYS A 42 -8.20 8.81 -2.12
CA LYS A 42 -9.52 8.31 -1.75
C LYS A 42 -9.50 6.82 -1.38
N ALA A 43 -8.81 5.98 -2.15
CA ALA A 43 -8.68 4.56 -1.85
C ALA A 43 -7.96 4.31 -0.50
N LEU A 44 -6.89 5.07 -0.21
CA LEU A 44 -6.19 4.99 1.06
C LEU A 44 -7.04 5.50 2.23
N LYS A 45 -7.85 6.54 2.04
CA LYS A 45 -8.79 7.02 3.08
C LYS A 45 -9.82 5.97 3.46
N TYR A 46 -10.37 5.23 2.50
CA TYR A 46 -11.23 4.06 2.81
C TYR A 46 -10.47 2.93 3.51
N TYR A 47 -9.19 2.72 3.16
CA TYR A 47 -8.35 1.76 3.86
C TYR A 47 -8.15 2.12 5.34
N TYR A 48 -7.84 3.39 5.64
CA TYR A 48 -7.72 3.86 7.02
C TYR A 48 -9.05 3.86 7.77
N ALA A 49 -10.15 4.29 7.13
CA ALA A 49 -11.50 4.16 7.70
C ALA A 49 -11.80 2.72 8.15
N ASN A 50 -11.48 1.74 7.29
CA ASN A 50 -11.61 0.33 7.64
C ASN A 50 -10.70 -0.08 8.79
N SER A 51 -9.46 0.42 8.85
CA SER A 51 -8.53 0.14 9.96
C SER A 51 -9.08 0.61 11.30
N ASP A 52 -9.80 1.74 11.30
CA ASP A 52 -10.31 2.37 12.51
C ASP A 52 -11.67 1.80 12.96
N SER A 53 -12.49 1.29 12.02
CA SER A 53 -13.81 0.73 12.34
C SER A 53 -13.98 -0.76 12.05
N ILE A 54 -14.41 -1.12 10.83
CA ILE A 54 -14.92 -2.45 10.46
C ILE A 54 -13.83 -3.51 10.51
N LYS A 55 -12.57 -3.11 10.29
CA LYS A 55 -11.35 -3.95 10.41
C LYS A 55 -11.41 -5.20 9.53
N GLN A 56 -11.97 -5.09 8.33
CA GLN A 56 -11.89 -6.16 7.33
C GLN A 56 -10.43 -6.42 6.94
N ARG A 57 -10.04 -7.69 7.00
CA ARG A 57 -8.67 -8.14 6.71
C ARG A 57 -8.43 -8.33 5.21
N HIS A 58 -9.42 -8.84 4.50
CA HIS A 58 -9.33 -9.12 3.06
C HIS A 58 -9.93 -7.96 2.29
N LEU A 59 -9.07 -7.24 1.58
CA LEU A 59 -9.44 -6.03 0.86
C LEU A 59 -9.32 -6.25 -0.65
N MET A 60 -10.34 -5.82 -1.39
CA MET A 60 -10.32 -5.80 -2.84
C MET A 60 -10.42 -4.36 -3.34
N PHE A 61 -9.42 -3.91 -4.08
CA PHE A 61 -9.42 -2.60 -4.70
C PHE A 61 -9.80 -2.71 -6.18
N ASN A 62 -11.01 -2.24 -6.52
CA ASN A 62 -11.46 -2.22 -7.91
C ASN A 62 -11.02 -0.93 -8.61
N MET A 63 -10.14 -1.02 -9.61
CA MET A 63 -9.57 0.16 -10.30
C MET A 63 -9.25 -0.13 -11.79
N ALA A 64 -9.35 0.89 -12.65
CA ALA A 64 -9.01 0.81 -14.09
C ALA A 64 -7.52 0.51 -14.38
N THR A 65 -7.22 -0.23 -15.45
CA THR A 65 -5.84 -0.53 -15.90
C THR A 65 -5.04 0.74 -16.22
N GLY A 66 -3.72 0.68 -16.06
CA GLY A 66 -2.84 1.84 -16.30
C GLY A 66 -2.98 3.00 -15.30
N SER A 67 -3.85 2.89 -14.29
CA SER A 67 -4.11 4.00 -13.36
C SER A 67 -2.94 4.31 -12.43
N GLY A 68 -2.06 3.35 -12.14
CA GLY A 68 -1.00 3.50 -11.12
C GLY A 68 -1.31 2.77 -9.81
N LYS A 69 -2.09 1.68 -9.87
CA LYS A 69 -2.44 0.84 -8.71
C LYS A 69 -1.23 0.41 -7.87
N THR A 70 -0.08 0.18 -8.50
CA THR A 70 1.12 -0.29 -7.82
C THR A 70 1.65 0.71 -6.79
N LEU A 71 1.40 2.01 -6.97
CA LEU A 71 1.76 3.03 -5.98
C LEU A 71 0.90 2.92 -4.71
N ILE A 72 -0.39 2.54 -4.83
CA ILE A 72 -1.23 2.24 -3.66
C ILE A 72 -0.66 1.02 -2.93
N MET A 73 -0.20 0.00 -3.64
CA MET A 73 0.43 -1.16 -3.00
C MET A 73 1.67 -0.76 -2.19
N ALA A 74 2.53 0.11 -2.73
CA ALA A 74 3.67 0.66 -2.00
C ALA A 74 3.24 1.42 -0.73
N ALA A 75 2.18 2.24 -0.82
CA ALA A 75 1.62 2.95 0.32
C ALA A 75 1.11 1.99 1.42
N LEU A 76 0.42 0.93 1.03
CA LEU A 76 -0.07 -0.11 1.95
C LEU A 76 1.08 -0.88 2.61
N ILE A 77 2.17 -1.14 1.88
CA ILE A 77 3.36 -1.81 2.44
C ILE A 77 4.03 -0.95 3.51
N LEU A 78 4.19 0.36 3.26
CA LEU A 78 4.74 1.30 4.24
C LEU A 78 3.89 1.33 5.52
N ASP A 79 2.57 1.36 5.38
CA ASP A 79 1.65 1.33 6.51
C ASP A 79 1.69 -0.01 7.28
N CYS A 80 1.68 -1.14 6.57
CA CYS A 80 1.84 -2.44 7.18
C CYS A 80 3.22 -2.57 7.87
N TYR A 81 4.28 -2.03 7.28
CA TYR A 81 5.60 -2.03 7.91
C TYR A 81 5.58 -1.28 9.24
N ASN A 82 4.98 -0.08 9.25
CA ASN A 82 4.79 0.71 10.46
C ASN A 82 3.98 -0.05 11.53
N LYS A 83 3.01 -0.87 11.11
CA LYS A 83 2.20 -1.76 11.97
C LYS A 83 2.91 -3.05 12.42
N GLY A 84 4.18 -3.26 12.07
CA GLY A 84 4.98 -4.42 12.50
C GLY A 84 5.05 -5.57 11.49
N TYR A 85 4.44 -5.46 10.31
CA TYR A 85 4.59 -6.46 9.26
C TYR A 85 5.95 -6.32 8.57
N ARG A 86 6.58 -7.45 8.19
CA ARG A 86 7.92 -7.46 7.57
C ARG A 86 7.99 -8.20 6.23
N ASN A 87 7.19 -9.24 6.08
CA ASN A 87 7.21 -10.12 4.91
C ASN A 87 5.97 -9.91 4.06
N PHE A 88 6.17 -9.63 2.76
CA PHE A 88 5.09 -9.38 1.79
C PHE A 88 5.21 -10.34 0.62
N ILE A 89 4.17 -11.15 0.40
CA ILE A 89 4.12 -12.16 -0.67
C ILE A 89 3.23 -11.66 -1.80
N PHE A 90 3.72 -11.79 -3.03
CA PHE A 90 2.99 -11.39 -4.24
C PHE A 90 2.73 -12.60 -5.12
N PHE A 91 1.48 -12.75 -5.54
CA PHE A 91 1.07 -13.71 -6.55
C PHE A 91 0.84 -12.98 -7.87
N VAL A 92 1.49 -13.45 -8.93
CA VAL A 92 1.38 -12.90 -10.29
C VAL A 92 1.20 -14.03 -11.28
N ASN A 93 0.54 -13.75 -12.40
CA ASN A 93 0.18 -14.76 -13.41
C ASN A 93 1.23 -14.95 -14.52
N SER A 94 2.33 -14.19 -14.51
CA SER A 94 3.39 -14.32 -15.51
C SER A 94 4.74 -13.83 -14.99
N THR A 95 5.81 -14.39 -15.55
CA THR A 95 7.20 -13.99 -15.29
C THR A 95 7.45 -12.53 -15.70
N SER A 96 6.84 -12.05 -16.79
CA SER A 96 6.96 -10.65 -17.22
C SER A 96 6.42 -9.67 -16.18
N ILE A 97 5.30 -10.00 -15.53
CA ILE A 97 4.74 -9.18 -14.46
C ILE A 97 5.58 -9.30 -13.20
N LEU A 98 6.11 -10.48 -12.89
CA LEU A 98 7.03 -10.68 -11.77
C LEU A 98 8.24 -9.76 -11.85
N GLU A 99 8.96 -9.76 -12.97
CA GLU A 99 10.19 -8.98 -13.13
C GLU A 99 9.91 -7.47 -13.12
N LYS A 100 8.79 -7.02 -13.70
CA LYS A 100 8.36 -5.62 -13.60
C LYS A 100 8.04 -5.22 -12.16
N THR A 101 7.38 -6.09 -11.41
CA THR A 101 7.10 -5.85 -9.99
C THR A 101 8.40 -5.76 -9.20
N LYS A 102 9.32 -6.72 -9.34
CA LYS A 102 10.64 -6.66 -8.68
C LYS A 102 11.37 -5.35 -8.99
N ALA A 103 11.43 -4.97 -10.26
CA ALA A 103 12.07 -3.71 -10.67
C ALA A 103 11.41 -2.47 -10.05
N ASN A 104 10.07 -2.41 -10.01
CA ASN A 104 9.36 -1.28 -9.41
C ASN A 104 9.55 -1.19 -7.89
N PHE A 105 9.64 -2.32 -7.19
CA PHE A 105 9.74 -2.35 -5.73
C PHE A 105 11.16 -2.33 -5.18
N ALA A 106 12.18 -2.77 -5.93
CA ALA A 106 13.54 -2.95 -5.38
C ALA A 106 14.65 -2.26 -6.17
N ASN A 107 14.43 -1.85 -7.42
CA ASN A 107 15.47 -1.19 -8.20
C ASN A 107 15.40 0.33 -8.01
N LYS A 108 16.16 0.87 -7.06
CA LYS A 108 16.22 2.31 -6.76
C LYS A 108 16.68 3.19 -7.95
N TYR A 109 17.36 2.61 -8.93
CA TYR A 109 17.81 3.31 -10.13
C TYR A 109 16.76 3.35 -11.25
N SER A 110 15.64 2.64 -11.07
CA SER A 110 14.54 2.64 -12.03
C SER A 110 13.70 3.90 -11.91
N SER A 111 13.35 4.54 -13.04
CA SER A 111 12.35 5.62 -13.07
C SER A 111 10.94 5.18 -12.66
N LYS A 112 10.73 3.86 -12.52
CA LYS A 112 9.50 3.23 -12.03
C LYS A 112 9.60 2.77 -10.58
N TYR A 113 10.72 3.03 -9.89
CA TYR A 113 10.84 2.75 -8.46
C TYR A 113 9.72 3.44 -7.69
N LEU A 114 9.13 2.74 -6.72
CA LEU A 114 7.89 3.19 -6.05
C LEU A 114 8.13 3.97 -4.76
N PHE A 115 9.35 3.94 -4.24
CA PHE A 115 9.73 4.60 -2.99
C PHE A 115 10.74 5.72 -3.23
N LYS A 116 10.91 6.61 -2.26
CA LYS A 116 12.08 7.51 -2.26
C LYS A 116 13.35 6.68 -2.09
N GLU A 117 14.48 7.27 -2.49
CA GLU A 117 15.80 6.60 -2.39
C GLU A 117 16.10 6.13 -0.97
N ASN A 118 15.77 6.96 0.03
CA ASN A 118 15.85 6.63 1.44
C ASN A 118 14.43 6.51 2.00
N ILE A 119 14.06 5.31 2.45
CA ILE A 119 12.81 5.09 3.16
C ILE A 119 13.07 5.33 4.65
N ASN A 120 12.38 6.29 5.25
CA ASN A 120 12.51 6.62 6.67
C ASN A 120 11.17 6.55 7.39
N ILE A 121 11.06 5.65 8.37
CA ILE A 121 9.90 5.58 9.26
C ILE A 121 10.44 5.57 10.70
N ASP A 122 9.90 6.43 11.55
CA ASP A 122 10.32 6.60 12.95
C ASP A 122 11.84 6.79 13.12
N SER A 123 12.44 7.61 12.24
CA SER A 123 13.89 7.90 12.21
C SER A 123 14.78 6.68 11.88
N LYS A 124 14.19 5.58 11.41
CA LYS A 124 14.93 4.39 10.96
C LYS A 124 14.95 4.34 9.44
N ASN A 125 16.15 4.14 8.88
CA ASN A 125 16.29 3.86 7.45
C ASN A 125 15.90 2.40 7.18
N ILE A 126 15.04 2.19 6.18
CA ILE A 126 14.48 0.88 5.84
C ILE A 126 15.02 0.42 4.50
N GLU A 127 15.53 -0.81 4.49
CA GLU A 127 15.97 -1.49 3.28
C GLU A 127 14.91 -2.46 2.76
N ILE A 128 14.73 -2.48 1.45
CA ILE A 128 13.91 -3.48 0.77
C ILE A 128 14.78 -4.68 0.41
N ASN A 129 14.45 -5.84 0.97
CA ASN A 129 15.14 -7.09 0.71
C ASN A 129 14.24 -8.02 -0.12
N ILE A 130 14.67 -8.38 -1.33
CA ILE A 130 14.00 -9.43 -2.10
C ILE A 130 14.52 -10.77 -1.59
N ILE A 131 13.61 -11.62 -1.14
CA ILE A 131 13.89 -12.99 -0.68
C ILE A 131 13.19 -14.01 -1.58
N ASN A 132 13.79 -15.20 -1.74
CA ASN A 132 13.21 -16.28 -2.54
C ASN A 132 12.29 -17.19 -1.72
N ASN A 133 12.47 -17.23 -0.41
CA ASN A 133 11.64 -17.97 0.53
C ASN A 133 11.61 -17.27 1.89
N LEU A 134 10.63 -17.62 2.75
CA LEU A 134 10.45 -16.95 4.05
C LEU A 134 11.55 -17.26 5.07
N PHE A 135 12.35 -18.31 4.87
CA PHE A 135 13.46 -18.65 5.78
C PHE A 135 14.65 -17.70 5.62
N GLU A 136 14.76 -17.01 4.49
CA GLU A 136 15.75 -15.96 4.23
C GLU A 136 15.37 -14.61 4.87
N SER A 137 14.20 -14.52 5.51
CA SER A 137 13.77 -13.29 6.18
C SER A 137 14.74 -12.94 7.31
N LYS A 138 15.24 -11.69 7.32
CA LYS A 138 16.05 -11.17 8.43
C LYS A 138 15.15 -11.13 9.67
N ASN A 139 15.54 -11.85 10.71
CA ASN A 139 14.99 -11.60 12.04
C ASN A 139 15.51 -10.23 12.50
N GLU A 140 14.62 -9.36 12.95
CA GLU A 140 15.01 -8.11 13.63
C GLU A 140 15.79 -8.40 14.92
#